data_AF-A0A7Y5TG73-F1
#
_entry.id   AF-A0A7Y5TG73-F1
#
_cell.length_a   1.000
_cell.length_b   1.000
_cell.length_c   1.000
_cell.angle_alpha   90.00
_cell.angle_beta   90.00
_cell.angle_gamma   90.00
#
_symmetry.space_group_name_H-M   'P 1'
#
loop_
_entity.id
_entity.type
_entity.pdbx_description
1 polymer ?
#
loop_
_entity_poly.entity_id
_entity_poly.type
_entity_poly.pdbx_seq_one_letter_code
_entity_poly.pdbx_strand_id
1 'polypeptide(L)'
;MATRVRRRPDGQGQNQRKDDPAPLIPVLARRVREVESRVSSKGKASPTNRTKFLVVALLMRSERARVRDDASIPGGTRADLLKRLDGIATILAQIAARDTSLLTLLDANAKPGPAAQQMRRDWLLESGAELAEEDLVIQAPEPPRPVVPPQIAARQVMPQSVPSRALANPFLSPDLGRAQQEYLPGRLAGWDLLSPLYRAFEQGAGGEAASMDLPPKPQIDRFSPPGSQLMVHQSRFLQSVQEGHRTFLLADEPGLGKTAQSVMAASIAGAYPMLAVVPNVVKINWAREVERWTPQRRVTVIHG
;
A
#
# COMPACT_ATOMS: atom_id res chain seq x y z
N MET A 1 62.74 -0.18 -1.24
CA MET A 1 61.71 0.84 -1.56
C MET A 1 60.72 0.89 -0.40
N ALA A 2 60.81 1.91 0.45
CA ALA A 2 59.92 2.09 1.61
C ALA A 2 58.92 3.21 1.30
N THR A 3 57.63 2.89 1.28
CA THR A 3 56.56 3.82 0.87
C THR A 3 56.13 4.67 2.07
N ARG A 4 56.43 5.98 1.99
CA ARG A 4 56.16 6.99 3.01
C ARG A 4 54.69 7.40 2.97
N VAL A 5 53.93 7.06 4.01
CA VAL A 5 52.53 7.49 4.17
C VAL A 5 52.50 8.96 4.60
N ARG A 6 51.89 9.82 3.79
CA ARG A 6 51.66 11.26 4.08
C ARG A 6 50.47 11.41 5.03
N ARG A 7 50.71 11.88 6.25
CA ARG A 7 49.66 12.38 7.17
C ARG A 7 49.04 13.67 6.60
N ARG A 8 47.70 13.71 6.50
CA ARG A 8 46.92 14.94 6.29
C ARG A 8 46.82 15.71 7.62
N PRO A 9 46.84 17.04 7.62
CA PRO A 9 46.64 17.83 8.84
C PRO A 9 45.15 17.85 9.21
N ASP A 10 44.83 17.30 10.38
CA ASP A 10 43.50 17.37 10.99
C ASP A 10 43.23 18.75 11.60
N GLY A 11 42.10 19.35 11.20
CA GLY A 11 41.08 19.77 12.16
C GLY A 11 41.35 20.92 13.14
N GLN A 12 41.82 22.08 12.70
CA GLN A 12 41.81 23.29 13.55
C GLN A 12 40.46 24.06 13.59
N GLY A 13 39.45 23.64 12.81
CA GLY A 13 38.22 24.42 12.63
C GLY A 13 36.99 24.04 13.47
N GLN A 14 37.06 23.01 14.31
CA GLN A 14 35.87 22.52 15.04
C GLN A 14 35.65 23.18 16.42
N ASN A 15 36.71 23.64 17.09
CA ASN A 15 36.57 24.20 18.44
C ASN A 15 36.05 25.65 18.50
N GLN A 16 36.17 26.45 17.44
CA GLN A 16 35.61 27.82 17.43
C GLN A 16 34.09 27.89 17.27
N ARG A 17 33.43 26.78 16.92
CA ARG A 17 31.98 26.76 16.66
C ARG A 17 31.11 26.61 17.91
N LYS A 18 31.69 26.20 19.04
CA LYS A 18 30.92 25.91 20.27
C LYS A 18 30.54 27.16 21.07
N ASP A 19 31.24 28.27 20.88
CA ASP A 19 31.07 29.50 21.65
C ASP A 19 30.42 30.65 20.84
N ASP A 20 29.92 30.38 19.63
CA ASP A 20 29.24 31.39 18.81
C ASP A 20 27.80 31.59 19.31
N PRO A 21 27.40 32.80 19.75
CA PRO A 21 26.03 33.06 20.21
C PRO A 21 24.95 32.84 19.13
N ALA A 22 25.33 32.81 17.84
CA ALA A 22 24.42 32.60 16.72
C ALA A 22 25.00 31.62 15.67
N PRO A 23 25.06 30.31 15.98
CA PRO A 23 25.74 29.32 15.13
C PRO A 23 25.01 29.06 13.79
N LEU A 24 23.78 29.57 13.65
CA LEU A 24 22.96 29.44 12.45
C LEU A 24 23.38 30.41 11.31
N ILE A 25 23.97 31.56 11.64
CA ILE A 25 24.29 32.62 10.66
C ILE A 25 25.25 32.13 9.55
N PRO A 26 26.35 31.40 9.84
CA PRO A 26 27.25 30.91 8.79
C PRO A 26 26.56 29.93 7.82
N VAL A 27 25.66 29.10 8.34
CA VAL A 27 24.88 28.15 7.52
C VAL A 27 23.94 28.93 6.60
N LEU A 28 23.18 29.89 7.12
CA LEU A 28 22.27 30.74 6.33
C LEU A 28 23.02 31.52 5.24
N ALA A 29 24.15 32.14 5.58
CA ALA A 29 24.94 32.91 4.63
C ALA A 29 25.44 32.06 3.44
N ARG A 30 25.91 30.84 3.70
CA ARG A 30 26.32 29.90 2.64
C ARG A 30 25.12 29.49 1.77
N ARG A 31 23.99 29.11 2.38
CA ARG A 31 22.80 28.64 1.64
C ARG A 31 22.16 29.75 0.80
N VAL A 32 22.15 30.98 1.27
CA VAL A 32 21.63 32.12 0.50
C VAL A 32 22.47 32.42 -0.72
N ARG A 33 23.81 32.40 -0.60
CA ARG A 33 24.71 32.58 -1.75
C ARG A 33 24.59 31.44 -2.77
N GLU A 34 24.37 30.21 -2.31
CA GLU A 34 24.04 29.10 -3.21
C GLU A 34 22.77 29.39 -4.01
N VAL A 35 21.69 29.84 -3.36
CA VAL A 35 20.44 30.18 -4.05
C VAL A 35 20.65 31.37 -5.00
N GLU A 36 21.34 32.41 -4.55
CA GLU A 36 21.67 33.59 -5.35
C GLU A 36 22.41 33.22 -6.64
N SER A 37 23.49 32.44 -6.55
CA SER A 37 24.29 32.03 -7.71
C SER A 37 23.46 31.23 -8.74
N ARG A 38 22.52 30.40 -8.25
CA ARG A 38 21.65 29.58 -9.11
C ARG A 38 20.54 30.41 -9.77
N VAL A 39 19.95 31.37 -9.05
CA VAL A 39 18.93 32.27 -9.60
C VAL A 39 19.57 33.28 -10.56
N SER A 40 20.76 33.79 -10.25
CA SER A 40 21.52 34.71 -11.10
C SER A 40 21.89 34.11 -12.45
N SER A 41 22.21 32.81 -12.48
CA SER A 41 22.63 32.12 -13.71
C SER A 41 21.46 31.67 -14.60
N LYS A 42 20.30 31.30 -14.01
CA LYS A 42 19.16 30.74 -14.75
C LYS A 42 17.94 31.66 -14.84
N GLY A 43 17.94 32.80 -14.16
CA GLY A 43 16.86 33.78 -14.13
C GLY A 43 15.65 33.39 -13.26
N LYS A 44 15.33 32.09 -13.12
CA LYS A 44 14.22 31.59 -12.27
C LYS A 44 14.70 30.54 -11.26
N ALA A 45 14.07 30.53 -10.07
CA ALA A 45 14.37 29.55 -9.04
C ALA A 45 13.77 28.17 -9.36
N SER A 46 14.59 27.12 -9.34
CA SER A 46 14.14 25.72 -9.42
C SER A 46 13.31 25.33 -8.19
N PRO A 47 12.44 24.29 -8.26
CA PRO A 47 11.61 23.87 -7.12
C PRO A 47 12.40 23.68 -5.81
N THR A 48 13.58 23.04 -5.88
CA THR A 48 14.46 22.87 -4.72
C THR A 48 15.00 24.19 -4.17
N ASN A 49 15.37 25.13 -5.05
CA ASN A 49 15.88 26.44 -4.63
C ASN A 49 14.76 27.34 -4.07
N ARG A 50 13.52 27.17 -4.52
CA ARG A 50 12.34 27.82 -3.91
C ARG A 50 12.14 27.36 -2.47
N THR A 51 12.26 26.06 -2.22
CA THR A 51 12.23 25.50 -0.86
C THR A 51 13.38 26.02 0.00
N LYS A 52 14.62 26.04 -0.53
CA LYS A 52 15.78 26.60 0.18
C LYS A 52 15.56 28.07 0.54
N PHE A 53 15.07 28.87 -0.41
CA PHE A 53 14.77 30.29 -0.21
C PHE A 53 13.76 30.50 0.92
N LEU A 54 12.66 29.75 0.91
CA LEU A 54 11.65 29.76 1.97
C LEU A 54 12.24 29.43 3.34
N VAL A 55 13.02 28.35 3.43
CA VAL A 55 13.60 27.90 4.71
C VAL A 55 14.60 28.93 5.26
N VAL A 56 15.44 29.53 4.41
CA VAL A 56 16.32 30.61 4.86
C VAL A 56 15.50 31.79 5.39
N ALA A 57 14.46 32.23 4.67
CA ALA A 57 13.67 33.38 5.08
C ALA A 57 13.00 33.16 6.45
N LEU A 58 12.46 31.96 6.69
CA LEU A 58 11.87 31.57 7.98
C LEU A 58 12.91 31.57 9.11
N LEU A 59 14.05 30.91 8.89
CA LEU A 59 15.13 30.80 9.88
C LEU A 59 15.80 32.14 10.18
N MET A 60 15.96 33.01 9.17
CA MET A 60 16.49 34.35 9.35
C MET A 60 15.56 35.20 10.23
N ARG A 61 14.24 35.10 9.99
CA ARG A 61 13.24 35.83 10.78
C ARG A 61 13.20 35.34 12.23
N SER A 62 13.26 34.03 12.47
CA SER A 62 13.29 33.46 13.82
C SER A 62 14.57 33.85 14.55
N GLU A 63 15.73 33.75 13.90
CA GLU A 63 17.02 34.11 14.50
C GLU A 63 17.10 35.62 14.80
N ARG A 64 16.57 36.46 13.92
CA ARG A 64 16.48 37.90 14.17
C ARG A 64 15.59 38.23 15.38
N ALA A 65 14.47 37.53 15.54
CA ALA A 65 13.61 37.70 16.71
C ALA A 65 14.35 37.26 17.99
N ARG A 66 14.98 36.07 17.97
CA ARG A 66 15.80 35.55 19.08
C ARG A 66 16.90 36.54 19.49
N VAL A 67 17.75 36.97 18.57
CA VAL A 67 18.86 37.90 18.86
C VAL A 67 18.38 39.25 19.38
N ARG A 68 17.21 39.72 18.94
CA ARG A 68 16.63 40.98 19.42
C ARG A 68 16.08 40.84 20.84
N ASP A 69 15.41 39.74 21.14
CA ASP A 69 14.63 39.54 22.36
C ASP A 69 15.50 38.91 23.49
N ASP A 70 16.64 38.29 23.16
CA ASP A 70 17.58 37.70 24.11
C ASP A 70 18.41 38.75 24.86
N ALA A 71 18.12 38.92 26.15
CA ALA A 71 18.80 39.85 27.04
C ALA A 71 20.22 39.41 27.47
N SER A 72 20.61 38.16 27.22
CA SER A 72 21.93 37.63 27.60
C SER A 72 23.06 38.08 26.67
N ILE A 73 22.74 38.53 25.46
CA ILE A 73 23.72 38.94 24.44
C ILE A 73 24.16 40.39 24.69
N PRO A 74 25.48 40.66 24.81
CA PRO A 74 26.00 42.03 24.93
C PRO A 74 25.59 42.92 23.75
N GLY A 75 25.28 44.19 24.00
CA GLY A 75 24.73 45.11 22.99
C GLY A 75 25.60 45.28 21.73
N GLY A 76 26.93 45.31 21.87
CA GLY A 76 27.85 45.39 20.73
C GLY A 76 27.79 44.14 19.84
N THR A 77 27.89 42.96 20.46
CA THR A 77 27.74 41.67 19.75
C THR A 77 26.37 41.54 19.11
N ARG A 78 25.29 41.99 19.79
CA ARG A 78 23.94 42.00 19.24
C ARG A 78 23.85 42.83 17.96
N ALA A 79 24.43 44.02 17.94
CA ALA A 79 24.43 44.90 16.77
C ALA A 79 25.16 44.25 15.58
N ASP A 80 26.30 43.58 15.83
CA ASP A 80 27.05 42.87 14.80
C ASP A 80 26.28 41.67 14.22
N LEU A 81 25.59 40.90 15.07
CA LEU A 81 24.75 39.79 14.65
C LEU A 81 23.55 40.26 13.81
N LEU A 82 22.87 41.32 14.24
CA LEU A 82 21.77 41.92 13.47
C LEU A 82 22.24 42.45 12.12
N LYS A 83 23.42 43.10 12.06
CA LYS A 83 24.02 43.56 10.81
C LYS A 83 24.33 42.41 9.84
N ARG A 84 24.80 41.26 10.35
CA ARG A 84 25.01 40.06 9.52
C ARG A 84 23.70 39.50 8.98
N LEU A 85 22.65 39.45 9.81
CA LEU A 85 21.31 39.01 9.40
C LEU A 85 20.67 39.97 8.38
N ASP A 86 20.86 41.28 8.52
CA ASP A 86 20.41 42.28 7.54
C ASP A 86 21.15 42.14 6.19
N GLY A 87 22.43 41.75 6.21
CA GLY A 87 23.16 41.38 5.00
C GLY A 87 22.52 40.17 4.28
N ILE A 88 22.09 39.16 5.02
CA ILE A 88 21.36 38.00 4.47
C ILE A 88 19.99 38.44 3.91
N ALA A 89 19.27 39.30 4.63
CA ALA A 89 17.99 39.86 4.19
C ALA A 89 18.12 40.64 2.87
N THR A 90 19.21 41.41 2.73
CA THR A 90 19.51 42.16 1.51
C THR A 90 19.68 41.23 0.30
N ILE A 91 20.39 40.11 0.45
CA ILE A 91 20.56 39.13 -0.63
C ILE A 91 19.22 38.44 -0.95
N LEU A 92 18.42 38.08 0.07
CA LEU A 92 17.07 37.53 -0.15
C LEU A 92 16.18 38.50 -0.94
N ALA A 93 16.22 39.79 -0.63
CA ALA A 93 15.49 40.82 -1.35
C ALA A 93 15.97 40.94 -2.81
N GLN A 94 17.28 40.88 -3.05
CA GLN A 94 17.84 40.90 -4.40
C GLN A 94 17.43 39.68 -5.23
N ILE A 95 17.36 38.49 -4.60
CA ILE A 95 16.84 37.27 -5.24
C ILE A 95 15.35 37.42 -5.58
N ALA A 96 14.54 37.92 -4.65
CA ALA A 96 13.10 38.11 -4.84
C ALA A 96 12.77 39.18 -5.89
N ALA A 97 13.60 40.22 -6.02
CA ALA A 97 13.48 41.22 -7.07
C ALA A 97 13.76 40.63 -8.47
N ARG A 98 14.62 39.61 -8.57
CA ARG A 98 14.92 38.91 -9.83
C ARG A 98 13.86 37.87 -10.19
N ASP A 99 13.33 37.16 -9.19
CA ASP A 99 12.23 36.20 -9.37
C ASP A 99 11.05 36.57 -8.46
N THR A 100 10.17 37.42 -8.98
CA THR A 100 9.00 37.95 -8.26
C THR A 100 8.02 36.86 -7.80
N SER A 101 8.08 35.67 -8.41
CA SER A 101 7.25 34.55 -7.98
C SER A 101 7.63 34.03 -6.58
N LEU A 102 8.82 34.35 -6.07
CA LEU A 102 9.26 33.99 -4.72
C LEU A 102 8.60 34.84 -3.63
N LEU A 103 8.08 36.02 -3.95
CA LEU A 103 7.39 36.88 -2.99
C LEU A 103 6.17 36.19 -2.37
N THR A 104 5.48 35.35 -3.15
CA THR A 104 4.33 34.55 -2.68
C THR A 104 4.71 33.56 -1.57
N LEU A 105 5.98 33.15 -1.50
CA LEU A 105 6.47 32.21 -0.50
C LEU A 105 6.87 32.91 0.80
N LEU A 106 7.00 34.24 0.81
CA LEU A 106 7.40 35.00 2.01
C LEU A 106 6.22 35.40 2.90
N ASP A 107 5.01 34.92 2.61
CA ASP A 107 3.83 35.16 3.44
C ASP A 107 4.06 34.62 4.87
N ALA A 108 3.82 35.46 5.87
CA ALA A 108 4.00 35.16 7.28
C ALA A 108 3.11 33.99 7.76
N ASN A 109 2.01 33.72 7.08
CA ASN A 109 1.03 32.70 7.46
C ASN A 109 1.13 31.42 6.62
N ALA A 110 2.05 31.34 5.66
CA ALA A 110 2.21 30.16 4.83
C ALA A 110 2.82 29.00 5.64
N LYS A 111 2.05 27.91 5.81
CA LYS A 111 2.55 26.68 6.44
C LYS A 111 3.61 26.03 5.54
N PRO A 112 4.84 25.79 6.02
CA PRO A 112 5.88 25.17 5.22
C PRO A 112 5.50 23.72 4.89
N GLY A 113 5.68 23.32 3.62
CA GLY A 113 5.48 21.94 3.20
C GLY A 113 6.50 20.96 3.81
N PRO A 114 6.29 19.64 3.67
CA PRO A 114 7.10 18.62 4.34
C PRO A 114 8.60 18.69 3.97
N ALA A 115 8.92 18.95 2.70
CA ALA A 115 10.31 19.12 2.26
C ALA A 115 10.99 20.36 2.87
N ALA A 116 10.24 21.43 3.15
CA ALA A 116 10.75 22.62 3.81
C ALA A 116 10.99 22.36 5.30
N GLN A 117 10.08 21.63 5.97
CA GLN A 117 10.23 21.23 7.37
C GLN A 117 11.44 20.32 7.58
N GLN A 118 11.65 19.33 6.72
CA GLN A 118 12.83 18.47 6.76
C GLN A 118 14.13 19.27 6.60
N MET A 119 14.19 20.15 5.59
CA MET A 119 15.37 20.97 5.32
C MET A 119 15.66 21.97 6.46
N ARG A 120 14.61 22.51 7.09
CA ARG A 120 14.73 23.35 8.30
C ARG A 120 15.37 22.56 9.44
N ARG A 121 14.87 21.35 9.73
CA ARG A 121 15.41 20.47 10.77
C ARG A 121 16.89 20.13 10.53
N ASP A 122 17.22 19.75 9.30
CA ASP A 122 18.59 19.37 8.92
C ASP A 122 19.57 20.53 9.09
N TRP A 123 19.17 21.78 8.80
CA TRP A 123 20.03 22.96 8.96
C TRP A 123 20.19 23.40 10.41
N LEU A 124 19.14 23.24 11.24
CA LEU A 124 19.25 23.46 12.68
C LEU A 124 20.22 22.46 13.31
N LEU A 125 20.12 21.18 12.93
CA LEU A 125 21.09 20.14 13.32
C LEU A 125 22.51 20.45 12.83
N GLU A 126 22.68 20.88 11.57
CA GLU A 126 24.00 21.26 11.03
C GLU A 126 24.62 22.45 11.79
N SER A 127 23.78 23.38 12.27
CA SER A 127 24.24 24.53 13.07
C SER A 127 24.55 24.18 14.53
N GLY A 128 24.09 23.03 15.04
CA GLY A 128 24.24 22.68 16.45
C GLY A 128 23.36 23.50 17.40
N ALA A 129 22.34 24.18 16.87
CA ALA A 129 21.33 24.88 17.67
C ALA A 129 20.36 23.88 18.33
N GLU A 130 19.92 24.17 19.56
CA GLU A 130 18.91 23.38 20.24
C GLU A 130 17.56 23.49 19.50
N LEU A 131 16.96 22.33 19.21
CA LEU A 131 15.70 22.23 18.48
C LEU A 131 14.53 22.46 19.42
N ALA A 132 13.68 23.45 19.12
CA ALA A 132 12.38 23.57 19.78
C ALA A 132 11.48 22.38 19.41
N GLU A 133 10.57 21.97 20.30
CA GLU A 133 9.68 20.81 20.10
C GLU A 133 8.86 20.87 18.80
N GLU A 134 8.51 22.09 18.37
CA GLU A 134 7.79 22.37 17.12
C GLU A 134 8.59 22.03 15.85
N ASP A 135 9.93 22.08 15.93
CA ASP A 135 10.84 21.82 14.81
C ASP A 135 11.27 20.33 14.71
N LEU A 136 10.92 19.53 15.71
CA LEU A 136 11.14 18.08 15.73
C LEU A 136 10.04 17.31 15.00
N VAL A 137 8.82 17.85 14.99
CA VAL A 137 7.64 17.19 14.43
C VAL A 137 7.40 17.66 12.99
N ILE A 138 7.69 16.78 12.03
CA ILE A 138 7.29 16.99 10.64
C ILE A 138 5.77 16.86 10.57
N GLN A 139 5.06 17.99 10.54
CA GLN A 139 3.62 18.01 10.33
C GLN A 139 3.33 17.61 8.88
N ALA A 140 2.77 16.41 8.72
CA ALA A 140 2.26 15.96 7.44
C ALA A 140 1.24 16.99 6.90
N PRO A 141 1.26 17.30 5.59
CA PRO A 141 0.30 18.21 5.01
C PRO A 141 -1.12 17.71 5.28
N GLU A 142 -1.98 18.60 5.75
CA GLU A 142 -3.39 18.30 6.00
C GLU A 142 -4.00 17.79 4.69
N PRO A 143 -4.68 16.62 4.68
CA PRO A 143 -5.19 16.05 3.45
C PRO A 143 -6.13 17.05 2.76
N PRO A 144 -6.05 17.19 1.42
CA PRO A 144 -6.89 18.14 0.71
C PRO A 144 -8.36 17.82 1.01
N ARG A 145 -9.03 18.74 1.69
CA ARG A 145 -10.46 18.58 1.98
C ARG A 145 -11.19 18.61 0.65
N PRO A 146 -11.98 17.57 0.30
CA PRO A 146 -12.70 17.57 -0.96
C PRO A 146 -13.68 18.75 -0.96
N VAL A 147 -13.60 19.58 -1.99
CA VAL A 147 -14.43 20.77 -2.17
C VAL A 147 -15.81 20.33 -2.66
N VAL A 148 -16.57 19.67 -1.78
CA VAL A 148 -17.94 19.27 -2.08
C VAL A 148 -18.87 20.40 -1.62
N PRO A 149 -19.72 20.97 -2.50
CA PRO A 149 -20.73 21.92 -2.09
C PRO A 149 -21.60 21.34 -0.95
N PRO A 150 -21.96 22.15 0.06
CA PRO A 150 -22.63 21.66 1.27
C PRO A 150 -23.96 20.94 0.98
N GLN A 151 -24.63 21.32 -0.12
CA GLN A 151 -25.87 20.70 -0.58
C GLN A 151 -25.69 19.25 -1.07
N ILE A 152 -24.53 18.91 -1.64
CA ILE A 152 -24.21 17.56 -2.13
C ILE A 152 -23.66 16.71 -0.98
N ALA A 153 -22.86 17.31 -0.09
CA ALA A 153 -22.34 16.64 1.10
C ALA A 153 -23.47 16.12 2.00
N ALA A 154 -24.55 16.88 2.17
CA ALA A 154 -25.72 16.48 2.97
C ALA A 154 -26.48 15.26 2.40
N ARG A 155 -26.35 14.99 1.10
CA ARG A 155 -26.99 13.84 0.42
C ARG A 155 -26.03 12.67 0.20
N GLN A 156 -24.80 12.78 0.67
CA GLN A 156 -23.77 11.79 0.45
C GLN A 156 -23.98 10.62 1.41
N VAL A 157 -24.46 9.50 0.87
CA VAL A 157 -24.60 8.26 1.63
C VAL A 157 -23.32 7.44 1.48
N MET A 158 -22.63 7.18 2.59
CA MET A 158 -21.47 6.29 2.61
C MET A 158 -21.96 4.83 2.64
N PRO A 159 -21.63 4.00 1.63
CA PRO A 159 -22.02 2.59 1.64
C PRO A 159 -21.39 1.86 2.83
N GLN A 160 -22.14 0.95 3.45
CA GLN A 160 -21.70 0.16 4.61
C GLN A 160 -20.44 -0.70 4.33
N SER A 161 -20.13 -0.97 3.06
CA SER A 161 -18.93 -1.70 2.65
C SER A 161 -17.64 -0.87 2.76
N VAL A 162 -17.73 0.46 2.76
CA VAL A 162 -16.54 1.35 2.78
C VAL A 162 -15.83 1.35 4.15
N PRO A 163 -16.53 1.49 5.29
CA PRO A 163 -15.89 1.34 6.60
C PRO A 163 -15.30 -0.06 6.81
N SER A 164 -16.01 -1.10 6.38
CA SER A 164 -15.53 -2.49 6.46
C SER A 164 -14.23 -2.69 5.69
N ARG A 165 -14.12 -2.14 4.47
CA ARG A 165 -12.92 -2.24 3.65
C ARG A 165 -11.76 -1.39 4.17
N ALA A 166 -12.03 -0.22 4.75
CA ALA A 166 -11.02 0.61 5.40
C ALA A 166 -10.41 -0.10 6.63
N LEU A 167 -11.24 -0.79 7.42
CA LEU A 167 -10.78 -1.56 8.59
C LEU A 167 -10.05 -2.85 8.22
N ALA A 168 -10.20 -3.36 6.99
CA ALA A 168 -9.49 -4.52 6.49
C ALA A 168 -8.06 -4.19 5.99
N ASN A 169 -7.58 -2.95 6.15
CA ASN A 169 -6.24 -2.57 5.73
C ASN A 169 -5.17 -3.25 6.62
N PRO A 170 -4.34 -4.15 6.07
CA PRO A 170 -3.36 -4.93 6.84
C PRO A 170 -2.20 -4.09 7.40
N PHE A 171 -2.09 -2.82 7.00
CA PHE A 171 -1.05 -1.89 7.47
C PHE A 171 -1.53 -0.89 8.52
N LEU A 172 -2.78 -1.02 9.01
CA LEU A 172 -3.23 -0.25 10.16
C LEU A 172 -2.51 -0.73 11.42
N SER A 173 -2.01 0.21 12.22
CA SER A 173 -1.45 -0.09 13.53
C SER A 173 -2.55 -0.68 14.44
N PRO A 174 -2.27 -1.77 15.17
CA PRO A 174 -3.25 -2.36 16.07
C PRO A 174 -3.68 -1.36 17.14
N ASP A 175 -4.99 -1.17 17.28
CA ASP A 175 -5.58 -0.33 18.32
C ASP A 175 -5.60 -1.12 19.65
N LEU A 176 -4.63 -0.82 20.52
CA LEU A 176 -4.46 -1.47 21.82
C LEU A 176 -5.38 -0.89 22.91
N GLY A 177 -6.07 0.22 22.63
CA GLY A 177 -6.98 0.90 23.56
C GLY A 177 -8.45 0.49 23.41
N ARG A 178 -8.79 -0.20 22.31
CA ARG A 178 -10.08 -0.87 22.18
C ARG A 178 -10.18 -1.90 23.29
N ALA A 179 -11.05 -1.65 24.26
CA ALA A 179 -11.46 -2.66 25.22
C ALA A 179 -11.76 -3.93 24.43
N GLN A 180 -11.02 -5.01 24.73
CA GLN A 180 -11.40 -6.34 24.26
C GLN A 180 -12.87 -6.46 24.60
N GLN A 181 -13.73 -6.54 23.57
CA GLN A 181 -15.10 -6.93 23.80
C GLN A 181 -14.98 -8.20 24.63
N GLU A 182 -15.54 -8.20 25.84
CA GLU A 182 -15.70 -9.43 26.59
C GLU A 182 -16.35 -10.39 25.61
N TYR A 183 -15.59 -11.41 25.21
CA TYR A 183 -16.11 -12.51 24.43
C TYR A 183 -17.07 -13.22 25.38
N LEU A 184 -18.30 -12.69 25.49
CA LEU A 184 -19.43 -13.48 25.93
C LEU A 184 -19.39 -14.70 25.02
N PRO A 185 -19.23 -15.93 25.55
CA PRO A 185 -19.14 -17.12 24.73
C PRO A 185 -20.39 -17.14 23.84
N GLY A 186 -20.18 -16.81 22.56
CA GLY A 186 -21.26 -16.76 21.61
C GLY A 186 -21.90 -18.13 21.56
N ARG A 187 -23.19 -18.20 21.24
CA ARG A 187 -24.00 -19.43 21.12
C ARG A 187 -23.41 -20.50 20.16
N LEU A 188 -22.29 -20.19 19.51
CA LEU A 188 -21.57 -20.95 18.51
C LEU A 188 -20.19 -21.44 19.00
N ALA A 189 -19.76 -21.16 20.24
CA ALA A 189 -18.50 -21.68 20.78
C ALA A 189 -18.46 -23.23 20.88
N GLY A 190 -19.63 -23.88 20.81
CA GLY A 190 -19.78 -25.34 20.72
C GLY A 190 -20.15 -25.86 19.34
N TRP A 191 -20.11 -25.03 18.29
CA TRP A 191 -20.36 -25.49 16.91
C TRP A 191 -19.09 -26.14 16.35
N ASP A 192 -18.88 -27.40 16.73
CA ASP A 192 -18.03 -28.29 15.95
C ASP A 192 -18.69 -28.48 14.57
N LEU A 193 -18.25 -27.71 13.57
CA LEU A 193 -18.76 -27.76 12.20
C LEU A 193 -18.52 -29.12 11.53
N LEU A 194 -17.59 -29.92 12.06
CA LEU A 194 -17.26 -31.22 11.49
C LEU A 194 -18.37 -32.23 11.74
N SER A 195 -18.94 -32.29 12.94
CA SER A 195 -19.98 -33.25 13.28
C SER A 195 -21.25 -33.11 12.42
N PRO A 196 -21.86 -31.91 12.23
CA PRO A 196 -22.96 -31.72 11.29
C PRO A 196 -22.58 -31.99 9.84
N LEU A 197 -21.34 -31.66 9.44
CA LEU A 197 -20.85 -31.90 8.08
C LEU A 197 -20.73 -33.41 7.78
N TYR A 198 -20.14 -34.18 8.70
CA TYR A 198 -20.06 -35.64 8.57
C TYR A 198 -21.44 -36.28 8.57
N ARG A 199 -22.35 -35.82 9.45
CA ARG A 199 -23.73 -36.30 9.44
C ARG A 199 -24.44 -36.01 8.11
N ALA A 200 -24.16 -34.88 7.46
CA ALA A 200 -24.72 -34.57 6.14
C ALA A 200 -24.15 -35.45 5.01
N PHE A 201 -22.95 -36.01 5.17
CA PHE A 201 -22.39 -37.01 4.24
C PHE A 201 -22.89 -38.43 4.51
N GLU A 202 -23.37 -38.72 5.72
CA GLU A 202 -23.94 -40.03 6.07
C GLU A 202 -25.45 -40.07 5.82
N GLN A 203 -26.17 -38.99 6.16
CA GLN A 203 -27.62 -38.90 6.13
C GLN A 203 -28.08 -37.87 5.09
N GLY A 204 -28.84 -38.35 4.10
CA GLY A 204 -29.52 -37.50 3.12
C GLY A 204 -30.65 -36.68 3.75
N ALA A 205 -31.23 -35.77 2.95
CA ALA A 205 -32.28 -34.83 3.41
C ALA A 205 -33.55 -35.50 4.01
N GLY A 206 -33.71 -36.81 3.84
CA GLY A 206 -34.81 -37.62 4.40
C GLY A 206 -34.40 -38.58 5.53
N GLY A 207 -33.16 -38.53 6.04
CA GLY A 207 -32.68 -39.44 7.10
C GLY A 207 -32.22 -40.82 6.62
N GLU A 208 -32.32 -41.10 5.31
CA GLU A 208 -31.74 -42.28 4.66
C GLU A 208 -30.26 -42.06 4.33
N ALA A 209 -29.55 -43.11 3.90
CA ALA A 209 -28.14 -42.99 3.51
C ALA A 209 -27.98 -41.94 2.40
N ALA A 210 -26.97 -41.07 2.52
CA ALA A 210 -26.67 -40.06 1.49
C ALA A 210 -26.08 -40.67 0.21
N SER A 211 -25.74 -41.97 0.23
CA SER A 211 -25.31 -42.75 -0.94
C SER A 211 -26.50 -43.41 -1.63
N MET A 212 -26.44 -43.54 -2.96
CA MET A 212 -27.40 -44.32 -3.75
C MET A 212 -26.74 -45.57 -4.34
N ASP A 213 -27.50 -46.64 -4.47
CA ASP A 213 -27.09 -47.76 -5.30
C ASP A 213 -27.08 -47.36 -6.77
N LEU A 214 -25.96 -47.58 -7.43
CA LEU A 214 -25.85 -47.34 -8.87
C LEU A 214 -26.48 -48.49 -9.65
N PRO A 215 -27.15 -48.18 -10.78
CA PRO A 215 -27.73 -49.21 -11.64
C PRO A 215 -26.65 -50.19 -12.15
N PRO A 216 -27.04 -51.41 -12.53
CA PRO A 216 -26.10 -52.39 -13.05
C PRO A 216 -25.40 -51.86 -14.31
N LYS A 217 -24.19 -52.37 -14.57
CA LYS A 217 -23.45 -52.02 -15.78
C LYS A 217 -24.29 -52.41 -17.01
N PRO A 218 -24.41 -51.54 -18.02
CA PRO A 218 -25.10 -51.90 -19.26
C PRO A 218 -24.40 -53.07 -19.95
N GLN A 219 -25.17 -53.99 -20.52
CA GLN A 219 -24.63 -55.16 -21.23
C GLN A 219 -23.80 -54.76 -22.48
N ILE A 220 -24.17 -53.65 -23.12
CA ILE A 220 -23.48 -53.09 -24.28
C ILE A 220 -22.96 -51.71 -23.90
N ASP A 221 -21.65 -51.50 -23.99
CA ASP A 221 -21.05 -50.19 -23.79
C ASP A 221 -21.30 -49.31 -25.03
N ARG A 222 -22.20 -48.34 -24.87
CA ARG A 222 -22.50 -47.31 -25.89
C ARG A 222 -21.97 -45.94 -25.51
N PHE A 223 -21.30 -45.83 -24.36
CA PHE A 223 -20.83 -44.56 -23.83
C PHE A 223 -19.40 -44.28 -24.25
N SER A 224 -18.52 -45.28 -24.22
CA SER A 224 -17.11 -45.09 -24.54
C SER A 224 -16.87 -44.62 -25.98
N PRO A 225 -16.06 -43.57 -26.21
CA PRO A 225 -15.59 -43.21 -27.55
C PRO A 225 -14.74 -44.31 -28.19
N PRO A 226 -14.61 -44.33 -29.54
CA PRO A 226 -13.79 -45.32 -30.23
C PRO A 226 -12.34 -45.34 -29.69
N GLY A 227 -11.85 -46.53 -29.33
CA GLY A 227 -10.50 -46.73 -28.81
C GLY A 227 -10.32 -46.44 -27.30
N SER A 228 -11.40 -46.10 -26.59
CA SER A 228 -11.40 -45.95 -25.13
C SER A 228 -12.31 -46.99 -24.47
N GLN A 229 -12.03 -47.36 -23.23
CA GLN A 229 -12.87 -48.26 -22.44
C GLN A 229 -13.11 -47.65 -21.06
N LEU A 230 -14.37 -47.58 -20.65
CA LEU A 230 -14.76 -47.14 -19.31
C LEU A 230 -14.66 -48.28 -18.30
N MET A 231 -14.26 -47.94 -17.07
CA MET A 231 -14.29 -48.88 -15.96
C MET A 231 -15.73 -49.19 -15.53
N VAL A 232 -15.94 -50.33 -14.86
CA VAL A 232 -17.29 -50.79 -14.46
C VAL A 232 -18.01 -49.73 -13.63
N HIS A 233 -17.36 -49.13 -12.63
CA HIS A 233 -17.97 -48.10 -11.78
C HIS A 233 -18.37 -46.84 -12.59
N GLN A 234 -17.54 -46.43 -13.55
CA GLN A 234 -17.83 -45.29 -14.44
C GLN A 234 -19.06 -45.58 -15.30
N SER A 235 -19.18 -46.79 -15.85
CA SER A 235 -20.35 -47.19 -16.66
C SER A 235 -21.66 -47.20 -15.86
N ARG A 236 -21.63 -47.66 -14.59
CA ARG A 236 -22.79 -47.63 -13.69
C ARG A 236 -23.21 -46.20 -13.35
N PHE A 237 -22.23 -45.33 -13.12
CA PHE A 237 -22.47 -43.90 -12.91
C PHE A 237 -23.13 -43.25 -14.12
N LEU A 238 -22.59 -43.47 -15.34
CA LEU A 238 -23.18 -42.91 -16.56
C LEU A 238 -24.57 -43.47 -16.86
N GLN A 239 -24.85 -44.72 -16.49
CA GLN A 239 -26.18 -45.31 -16.58
C GLN A 239 -27.19 -44.56 -15.68
N SER A 240 -26.82 -44.21 -14.44
CA SER A 240 -27.66 -43.39 -13.55
C SER A 240 -27.97 -42.00 -14.16
N VAL A 241 -26.98 -41.40 -14.84
CA VAL A 241 -27.18 -40.16 -15.60
C VAL A 241 -28.17 -40.39 -16.74
N GLN A 242 -28.06 -41.48 -17.47
CA GLN A 242 -28.99 -41.80 -18.55
C GLN A 242 -30.43 -41.99 -18.04
N GLU A 243 -30.60 -42.59 -16.86
CA GLU A 243 -31.91 -42.81 -16.21
C GLU A 243 -32.57 -41.53 -15.68
N GLY A 244 -31.84 -40.43 -15.64
CA GLY A 244 -32.42 -39.12 -15.31
C GLY A 244 -31.82 -38.44 -14.09
N HIS A 245 -30.89 -39.07 -13.37
CA HIS A 245 -30.21 -38.42 -12.24
C HIS A 245 -29.29 -37.29 -12.74
N ARG A 246 -29.28 -36.16 -12.02
CA ARG A 246 -28.59 -34.94 -12.47
C ARG A 246 -27.60 -34.35 -11.45
N THR A 247 -27.73 -34.69 -10.18
CA THR A 247 -26.90 -34.16 -9.10
C THR A 247 -26.08 -35.28 -8.47
N PHE A 248 -24.76 -35.10 -8.41
CA PHE A 248 -23.84 -36.13 -7.92
C PHE A 248 -22.72 -35.51 -7.07
N LEU A 249 -22.29 -36.25 -6.06
CA LEU A 249 -21.04 -36.02 -5.34
C LEU A 249 -20.14 -37.22 -5.59
N LEU A 250 -19.04 -37.02 -6.31
CA LEU A 250 -18.10 -38.08 -6.65
C LEU A 250 -17.00 -38.19 -5.58
N ALA A 251 -17.13 -39.15 -4.68
CA ALA A 251 -16.18 -39.44 -3.60
C ALA A 251 -15.16 -40.54 -3.95
N ASP A 252 -14.89 -40.75 -5.25
CA ASP A 252 -13.94 -41.78 -5.70
C ASP A 252 -12.50 -41.48 -5.25
N GLU A 253 -11.68 -42.53 -5.14
CA GLU A 253 -10.24 -42.43 -4.91
C GLU A 253 -9.54 -41.54 -5.97
N PRO A 254 -8.43 -40.87 -5.61
CA PRO A 254 -7.67 -40.07 -6.57
C PRO A 254 -7.11 -40.94 -7.70
N GLY A 255 -7.34 -40.56 -8.95
CA GLY A 255 -6.82 -41.26 -10.13
C GLY A 255 -7.82 -42.14 -10.89
N LEU A 256 -9.03 -42.42 -10.38
CA LEU A 256 -10.01 -43.30 -11.05
C LEU A 256 -10.77 -42.65 -12.23
N GLY A 257 -10.30 -41.51 -12.75
CA GLY A 257 -10.89 -40.90 -13.94
C GLY A 257 -12.18 -40.08 -13.70
N LYS A 258 -12.33 -39.43 -12.55
CA LYS A 258 -13.45 -38.53 -12.22
C LYS A 258 -13.70 -37.44 -13.29
N THR A 259 -12.63 -36.95 -13.91
CA THR A 259 -12.72 -35.96 -15.00
C THR A 259 -13.46 -36.55 -16.21
N ALA A 260 -13.10 -37.76 -16.62
CA ALA A 260 -13.75 -38.46 -17.73
C ALA A 260 -15.23 -38.73 -17.42
N GLN A 261 -15.53 -39.23 -16.22
CA GLN A 261 -16.91 -39.43 -15.74
C GLN A 261 -17.74 -38.14 -15.86
N SER A 262 -17.20 -37.01 -15.39
CA SER A 262 -17.90 -35.72 -15.37
C SER A 262 -18.20 -35.19 -16.78
N VAL A 263 -17.21 -35.26 -17.68
CA VAL A 263 -17.36 -34.81 -19.07
C VAL A 263 -18.34 -35.69 -19.84
N MET A 264 -18.25 -37.02 -19.66
CA MET A 264 -19.18 -37.97 -20.28
C MET A 264 -20.61 -37.83 -19.75
N ALA A 265 -20.77 -37.60 -18.44
CA ALA A 265 -22.08 -37.34 -17.84
C ALA A 265 -22.75 -36.10 -18.43
N ALA A 266 -22.01 -35.00 -18.61
CA ALA A 266 -22.54 -33.81 -19.26
C ALA A 266 -22.98 -34.09 -20.70
N SER A 267 -22.21 -34.92 -21.43
CA SER A 267 -22.56 -35.34 -22.79
C SER A 267 -23.85 -36.16 -22.85
N ILE A 268 -24.00 -37.14 -21.96
CA ILE A 268 -25.18 -38.01 -21.89
C ILE A 268 -26.43 -37.24 -21.41
N ALA A 269 -26.27 -36.35 -20.43
CA ALA A 269 -27.35 -35.51 -19.94
C ALA A 269 -27.76 -34.39 -20.91
N GLY A 270 -26.98 -34.16 -21.98
CA GLY A 270 -27.18 -33.03 -22.89
C GLY A 270 -26.97 -31.67 -22.22
N ALA A 271 -26.18 -31.61 -21.15
CA ALA A 271 -26.01 -30.45 -20.29
C ALA A 271 -24.96 -29.46 -20.82
N TYR A 272 -25.25 -28.84 -21.97
CA TYR A 272 -24.41 -27.78 -22.55
C TYR A 272 -25.20 -26.47 -22.73
N PRO A 273 -24.55 -25.30 -22.55
CA PRO A 273 -23.14 -25.09 -22.23
C PRO A 273 -22.76 -25.53 -20.80
N MET A 274 -21.58 -26.12 -20.63
CA MET A 274 -21.07 -26.64 -19.35
C MET A 274 -19.97 -25.72 -18.80
N LEU A 275 -20.07 -25.30 -17.54
CA LEU A 275 -19.01 -24.60 -16.81
C LEU A 275 -18.31 -25.56 -15.85
N ALA A 276 -16.99 -25.71 -16.00
CA ALA A 276 -16.17 -26.47 -15.07
C ALA A 276 -15.28 -25.53 -14.26
N VAL A 277 -15.44 -25.53 -12.94
CA VAL A 277 -14.59 -24.78 -12.01
C VAL A 277 -13.55 -25.73 -11.44
N VAL A 278 -12.27 -25.49 -11.76
CA VAL A 278 -11.17 -26.39 -11.40
C VAL A 278 -9.96 -25.60 -10.89
N PRO A 279 -9.10 -26.18 -10.04
CA PRO A 279 -7.84 -25.57 -9.66
C PRO A 279 -6.97 -25.24 -10.89
N ASN A 280 -6.20 -24.16 -10.82
CA ASN A 280 -5.44 -23.66 -11.97
C ASN A 280 -4.49 -24.72 -12.58
N VAL A 281 -3.85 -25.52 -11.71
CA VAL A 281 -2.89 -26.57 -12.09
C VAL A 281 -3.48 -27.70 -12.95
N VAL A 282 -4.80 -27.93 -12.91
CA VAL A 282 -5.46 -29.03 -13.65
C VAL A 282 -6.23 -28.57 -14.88
N LYS A 283 -6.28 -27.27 -15.19
CA LYS A 283 -7.03 -26.73 -16.34
C LYS A 283 -6.64 -27.37 -17.67
N ILE A 284 -5.33 -27.55 -17.89
CA ILE A 284 -4.81 -28.17 -19.11
C ILE A 284 -5.13 -29.67 -19.16
N ASN A 285 -5.09 -30.35 -18.01
CA ASN A 285 -5.48 -31.76 -17.95
C ASN A 285 -6.96 -31.94 -18.31
N TRP A 286 -7.84 -31.08 -17.78
CA TRP A 286 -9.25 -31.07 -18.14
C TRP A 286 -9.49 -30.85 -19.64
N ALA A 287 -8.77 -29.90 -20.26
CA ALA A 287 -8.88 -29.66 -21.70
C ALA A 287 -8.53 -30.91 -22.53
N ARG A 288 -7.44 -31.62 -22.18
CA ARG A 288 -7.03 -32.87 -22.85
C ARG A 288 -8.04 -33.99 -22.67
N GLU A 289 -8.62 -34.12 -21.48
CA GLU A 289 -9.66 -35.12 -21.21
C GLU A 289 -10.93 -34.82 -22.02
N VAL A 290 -11.30 -33.55 -22.19
CA VAL A 290 -12.45 -33.18 -23.07
C VAL A 290 -12.20 -33.57 -24.51
N GLU A 291 -11.00 -33.34 -25.04
CA GLU A 291 -10.61 -33.75 -26.40
C GLU A 291 -10.62 -35.27 -26.57
N ARG A 292 -10.20 -36.01 -25.53
CA ARG A 292 -10.17 -37.48 -25.54
C ARG A 292 -11.56 -38.10 -25.45
N TRP A 293 -12.38 -37.65 -24.49
CA TRP A 293 -13.65 -38.31 -24.16
C TRP A 293 -14.84 -37.73 -24.94
N THR A 294 -14.76 -36.49 -25.40
CA THR A 294 -15.81 -35.83 -26.17
C THR A 294 -15.22 -35.03 -27.34
N PRO A 295 -14.57 -35.69 -28.32
CA PRO A 295 -13.85 -35.03 -29.42
C PRO A 295 -14.72 -34.09 -30.28
N GLN A 296 -16.04 -34.32 -30.29
CA GLN A 296 -17.04 -33.50 -30.96
C GLN A 296 -17.37 -32.18 -30.23
N ARG A 297 -16.79 -31.94 -29.05
CA ARG A 297 -17.06 -30.75 -28.23
C ARG A 297 -15.84 -29.83 -28.21
N ARG A 298 -16.09 -28.53 -28.15
CA ARG A 298 -15.04 -27.50 -28.03
C ARG A 298 -14.89 -27.09 -26.56
N VAL A 299 -13.65 -26.94 -26.12
CA VAL A 299 -13.30 -26.43 -24.78
C VAL A 299 -12.65 -25.05 -24.90
N THR A 300 -12.98 -24.15 -23.98
CA THR A 300 -12.32 -22.85 -23.84
C THR A 300 -11.80 -22.72 -22.42
N VAL A 301 -10.49 -22.52 -22.28
CA VAL A 301 -9.86 -22.36 -20.98
C VAL A 301 -9.69 -20.87 -20.69
N ILE A 302 -10.25 -20.41 -19.57
CA ILE A 302 -10.13 -19.02 -19.13
C ILE A 302 -8.85 -18.89 -18.30
N HIS A 303 -7.95 -18.04 -18.79
CA HIS A 303 -6.70 -17.64 -18.13
C HIS A 303 -6.79 -16.18 -17.67
N GLY A 304 -6.15 -15.88 -16.54
CA GLY A 304 -6.07 -14.57 -15.90
C GLY A 304 -5.07 -14.62 -14.76
#